data_AF-A0AA35TLJ1-F1
#
_entry.id   AF-A0AA35TLJ1-F1
#
_cell.length_a   1.000
_cell.length_b   1.000
_cell.length_c   1.000
_cell.angle_alpha   90.00
_cell.angle_beta   90.00
_cell.angle_gamma   90.00
#
_symmetry.space_group_name_H-M   'P 1'
#
loop_
_entity.id
_entity.type
_entity.pdbx_description
1 polymer ?
#
loop_
_entity_poly.entity_id
_entity_poly.type
_entity_poly.pdbx_seq_one_letter_code
_entity_poly.pdbx_strand_id
1 'polypeptide(L)'
;MTYQWDIMRSLGINDHDIRKFTDPQHWLEYFPPLAKEDLKSLGVRVDWRRSFITTDANPYYDSFVRWQFTKLKERKKIKFGKRHTIFSPLEGQPSMDHDRATGEGVGPQEYTLIKMKVVEPLPKSLSSLAGHLVFLVAATLRPETMYGQTNCWLHPDINYIAFPVKTGEVFISTTRAALNMAYQDFTSEYGKTQVLLHLKGEELMGVALKAPLTSYDVIYTLPMLTIKEDKGTGVVTSVPSDAPDDYAALRDVQKKKALRDKFGITNEMVLPYKPVPIIDIPGIGNLSAVTACDQFKVSSQNDKSQLEKAKEMTYLKGFYEGVLLVGPHSGKKVQEAKKLIQGDMVASGEAVLYQEPERSVTTRSGDQCVVALTNQWYLDYGEPGWKETVRNVLKGVRTYAEEVNNNFLTTLDWLHEHACSRVFGLGTLIPWDPKFMIESLSDSTIYMSYYTVAYLLQGGVVNGSTPGPLGNTSRADDSGHTKCGDTHQPCLVLLDCGIATSLTHFDLLQMRALFTAIVKGDGVQVADLMLGSQPCPTVEEYRRNMAELVSRGLQGLTRIQNVKVSNLFSELFDVLMKHKVRIEPNYTSVVMAIMVIDGLGRSLDPSLNLLEAVTPCLLHRARTQLTDYIVGS
;
A
#
# COMPACT_ATOMS: atom_id res chain seq x y z
N MET A 1 -7.05 -5.38 -22.26
CA MET A 1 -6.25 -6.59 -22.60
C MET A 1 -6.29 -7.49 -21.38
N THR A 2 -6.62 -8.76 -21.56
CA THR A 2 -6.94 -9.66 -20.43
C THR A 2 -5.84 -10.69 -20.15
N TYR A 3 -5.03 -11.05 -21.17
CA TYR A 3 -3.97 -12.05 -21.04
C TYR A 3 -2.58 -11.46 -21.30
N GLN A 4 -1.56 -11.99 -20.62
CA GLN A 4 -0.16 -11.56 -20.76
C GLN A 4 0.33 -11.66 -22.21
N TRP A 5 -0.09 -12.69 -22.96
CA TRP A 5 0.26 -12.84 -24.37
C TRP A 5 -0.20 -11.64 -25.22
N ASP A 6 -1.43 -11.16 -25.00
CA ASP A 6 -1.98 -10.01 -25.72
C ASP A 6 -1.23 -8.72 -25.38
N ILE A 7 -0.79 -8.59 -24.12
CA ILE A 7 0.03 -7.45 -23.68
C ILE A 7 1.37 -7.46 -24.42
N MET A 8 2.06 -8.61 -24.45
CA MET A 8 3.35 -8.75 -25.16
C MET A 8 3.20 -8.49 -26.66
N ARG A 9 2.11 -8.95 -27.29
CA ARG A 9 1.82 -8.65 -28.69
C ARG A 9 1.56 -7.16 -28.92
N SER A 10 0.94 -6.46 -27.97
CA SER A 10 0.69 -5.02 -28.09
C SER A 10 1.96 -4.17 -27.99
N LEU A 11 3.02 -4.70 -27.39
CA LEU A 11 4.38 -4.13 -27.44
C LEU A 11 5.07 -4.34 -28.80
N GLY A 12 4.41 -4.95 -29.78
CA GLY A 12 4.96 -5.24 -31.10
C GLY A 12 5.88 -6.47 -31.17
N ILE A 13 5.87 -7.31 -30.12
CA ILE A 13 6.69 -8.53 -30.07
C ILE A 13 6.01 -9.63 -30.89
N ASN A 14 6.75 -10.25 -31.80
CA ASN A 14 6.25 -11.35 -32.62
C ASN A 14 5.92 -12.58 -31.77
N ASP A 15 4.83 -13.28 -32.10
CA ASP A 15 4.35 -14.47 -31.37
C ASP A 15 5.45 -15.54 -31.13
N HIS A 16 6.35 -15.74 -32.10
CA HIS A 16 7.47 -16.67 -31.97
C HIS A 16 8.46 -16.25 -30.86
N ASP A 17 8.68 -14.95 -30.67
CA ASP A 17 9.59 -14.42 -29.65
C ASP A 17 8.92 -14.31 -28.28
N ILE A 18 7.60 -14.10 -28.21
CA ILE A 18 6.84 -14.06 -26.95
C ILE A 18 7.08 -15.34 -26.13
N ARG A 19 7.20 -16.51 -26.78
CA ARG A 19 7.45 -17.78 -26.08
C ARG A 19 8.74 -17.78 -25.27
N LYS A 20 9.78 -17.02 -25.66
CA LYS A 20 11.06 -16.96 -24.94
C LYS A 20 10.91 -16.30 -23.56
N PHE A 21 9.90 -15.44 -23.38
CA PHE A 21 9.62 -14.76 -22.12
C PHE A 21 9.01 -15.66 -21.04
N THR A 22 8.82 -16.96 -21.30
CA THR A 22 8.58 -17.94 -20.23
C THR A 22 9.80 -18.12 -19.33
N ASP A 23 11.00 -17.87 -19.86
CA ASP A 23 12.22 -17.80 -19.05
C ASP A 23 12.36 -16.37 -18.51
N PRO A 24 12.35 -16.16 -17.17
CA PRO A 24 12.51 -14.85 -16.58
C PRO A 24 13.87 -14.20 -16.92
N GLN A 25 14.91 -14.97 -17.25
CA GLN A 25 16.21 -14.43 -17.65
C GLN A 25 16.16 -13.71 -19.00
N HIS A 26 15.30 -14.16 -19.92
CA HIS A 26 15.16 -13.53 -21.23
C HIS A 26 14.67 -12.07 -21.13
N TRP A 27 13.91 -11.73 -20.09
CA TRP A 27 13.48 -10.36 -19.82
C TRP A 27 14.68 -9.44 -19.57
N LEU A 28 15.72 -9.94 -18.90
CA LEU A 28 16.96 -9.20 -18.59
C LEU A 28 17.84 -8.99 -19.83
N GLU A 29 17.65 -9.78 -20.88
CA GLU A 29 18.35 -9.64 -22.15
C GLU A 29 17.60 -8.70 -23.10
N TYR A 30 16.26 -8.77 -23.10
CA TYR A 30 15.43 -8.08 -24.07
C TYR A 30 15.19 -6.60 -23.71
N PHE A 31 14.74 -6.31 -22.49
CA PHE A 31 14.29 -4.96 -22.13
C PHE A 31 15.41 -3.96 -21.81
N PRO A 32 16.50 -4.32 -21.10
CA PRO A 32 17.55 -3.34 -20.76
C PRO A 32 18.21 -2.66 -21.97
N PRO A 33 18.51 -3.35 -23.10
CA PRO A 33 18.99 -2.69 -24.31
C PRO A 33 17.98 -1.70 -24.92
N LEU A 34 16.69 -2.05 -24.93
CA LEU A 34 15.62 -1.19 -25.44
C LEU A 34 15.45 0.08 -24.59
N ALA A 35 15.40 -0.07 -23.26
CA ALA A 35 15.34 1.08 -22.35
C ALA A 35 16.53 2.04 -22.54
N LYS A 36 17.72 1.50 -22.82
CA LYS A 36 18.92 2.29 -23.14
C LYS A 36 18.78 3.01 -24.49
N GLU A 37 18.21 2.37 -25.50
CA GLU A 37 17.95 2.98 -26.81
C GLU A 37 16.91 4.10 -26.71
N ASP A 38 15.81 3.88 -25.99
CA ASP A 38 14.75 4.87 -25.78
C ASP A 38 15.30 6.11 -25.09
N LEU A 39 16.07 5.94 -24.00
CA LEU A 39 16.69 7.05 -23.28
C LEU A 39 17.74 7.78 -24.13
N LYS A 40 18.52 7.07 -24.96
CA LYS A 40 19.43 7.69 -25.92
C LYS A 40 18.68 8.52 -26.96
N SER A 41 17.57 8.02 -27.47
CA SER A 41 16.71 8.70 -28.44
C SER A 41 16.08 9.95 -27.83
N LEU A 42 15.71 9.90 -26.55
CA LEU A 42 15.28 11.06 -25.77
C LEU A 42 16.39 12.10 -25.57
N GLY A 43 17.66 11.71 -25.71
CA GLY A 43 18.81 12.62 -25.62
C GLY A 43 19.26 12.91 -24.20
N VAL A 44 19.01 12.01 -23.24
CA VAL A 44 19.42 12.21 -21.83
C VAL A 44 20.94 12.24 -21.68
N ARG A 45 21.44 13.04 -20.73
CA ARG A 45 22.87 13.22 -20.45
C ARG A 45 23.41 12.15 -19.50
N VAL A 46 23.43 10.89 -19.95
CA VAL A 46 23.83 9.72 -19.14
C VAL A 46 25.19 9.16 -19.58
N ASP A 47 26.06 8.84 -18.60
CA ASP A 47 27.29 8.06 -18.84
C ASP A 47 26.95 6.55 -18.91
N TRP A 48 26.71 6.07 -20.12
CA TRP A 48 26.30 4.69 -20.42
C TRP A 48 27.30 3.61 -19.99
N ARG A 49 28.55 3.97 -19.65
CA ARG A 49 29.54 3.03 -19.14
C ARG A 49 29.22 2.58 -17.71
N ARG A 50 28.33 3.30 -17.02
CA ARG A 50 27.91 3.03 -15.64
C ARG A 50 26.57 2.31 -15.55
N SER A 51 25.99 1.90 -16.68
CA SER A 51 24.73 1.15 -16.71
C SER A 51 24.95 -0.31 -16.28
N PHE A 52 24.01 -0.88 -15.53
CA PHE A 52 24.05 -2.26 -15.03
C PHE A 52 22.65 -2.85 -14.80
N ILE A 53 22.54 -4.17 -14.68
CA ILE A 53 21.36 -4.89 -14.13
C ILE A 53 21.63 -5.31 -12.67
N THR A 54 20.56 -5.60 -11.93
CA THR A 54 20.58 -5.70 -10.46
C THR A 54 20.45 -7.11 -9.89
N THR A 55 20.27 -8.13 -10.73
CA THR A 55 20.15 -9.53 -10.28
C THR A 55 21.53 -10.20 -10.20
N ASP A 56 21.55 -11.45 -9.74
CA ASP A 56 22.70 -12.35 -9.81
C ASP A 56 23.25 -12.56 -11.23
N ALA A 57 22.48 -12.23 -12.28
CA ALA A 57 22.96 -12.17 -13.66
C ALA A 57 24.08 -11.13 -13.87
N ASN A 58 24.22 -10.14 -12.99
CA ASN A 58 25.39 -9.26 -12.94
C ASN A 58 26.25 -9.59 -11.71
N PRO A 59 27.38 -10.30 -11.89
CA PRO A 59 28.17 -10.79 -10.77
C PRO A 59 28.86 -9.68 -9.97
N TYR A 60 29.10 -8.51 -10.57
CA TYR A 60 29.71 -7.37 -9.86
C TYR A 60 28.71 -6.69 -8.94
N TYR A 61 27.47 -6.53 -9.40
CA TYR A 61 26.41 -5.94 -8.58
C TYR A 61 25.95 -6.90 -7.49
N ASP A 62 25.83 -8.20 -7.81
CA ASP A 62 25.58 -9.26 -6.82
C ASP A 62 26.62 -9.22 -5.70
N SER A 63 27.91 -9.17 -6.04
CA SER A 63 28.99 -9.03 -5.06
C SER A 63 28.86 -7.77 -4.19
N PHE A 64 28.49 -6.63 -4.79
CA PHE A 64 28.23 -5.38 -4.07
C PHE A 64 27.07 -5.51 -3.07
N VAL A 65 25.95 -6.13 -3.46
CA VAL A 65 24.81 -6.35 -2.58
C VAL A 65 25.15 -7.33 -1.45
N ARG A 66 25.89 -8.41 -1.76
CA ARG A 66 26.36 -9.38 -0.75
C ARG A 66 27.27 -8.71 0.27
N TRP A 67 28.16 -7.80 -0.16
CA TRP A 67 28.97 -6.97 0.74
C TRP A 67 28.10 -6.08 1.64
N GLN A 68 27.14 -5.36 1.07
CA GLN A 68 26.21 -4.51 1.83
C GLN A 68 25.51 -5.29 2.94
N PHE A 69 24.91 -6.43 2.59
CA PHE A 69 24.13 -7.25 3.53
C PHE A 69 25.02 -7.85 4.62
N THR A 70 26.24 -8.26 4.27
CA THR A 70 27.21 -8.73 5.25
C THR A 70 27.54 -7.64 6.27
N LYS A 71 27.75 -6.39 5.83
CA LYS A 71 27.96 -5.24 6.73
C LYS A 71 26.76 -4.90 7.59
N LEU A 72 25.54 -5.01 7.05
CA LEU A 72 24.32 -4.83 7.84
C LEU A 72 24.18 -5.90 8.93
N LYS A 73 24.49 -7.17 8.62
CA LYS A 73 24.47 -8.26 9.60
C LYS A 73 25.55 -8.12 10.67
N GLU A 74 26.80 -7.81 10.28
CA GLU A 74 27.89 -7.55 11.24
C GLU A 74 27.52 -6.46 12.26
N ARG A 75 26.77 -5.44 11.81
CA ARG A 75 26.29 -4.31 12.63
C ARG A 75 24.95 -4.58 13.33
N LYS A 76 24.46 -5.83 13.30
CA LYS A 76 23.19 -6.26 13.93
C LYS A 76 21.95 -5.49 13.43
N LYS A 77 22.00 -4.95 12.21
CA LYS A 77 20.85 -4.26 11.57
C LYS A 77 19.90 -5.23 10.87
N ILE A 78 20.36 -6.45 10.61
CA ILE A 78 19.55 -7.56 10.12
C ILE A 78 19.30 -8.54 11.26
N LYS A 79 18.04 -8.93 11.44
CA LYS A 79 17.58 -9.91 12.44
C LYS A 79 16.75 -11.00 11.76
N PHE A 80 16.55 -12.10 12.47
CA PHE A 80 15.72 -13.23 12.03
C PHE A 80 14.65 -13.51 13.08
N GLY A 81 13.43 -13.80 12.65
CA GLY A 81 12.34 -14.16 13.55
C GLY A 81 11.03 -14.40 12.83
N LYS A 82 10.03 -14.89 13.58
CA LYS A 82 8.66 -15.00 13.08
C LYS A 82 7.99 -13.64 13.07
N ARG A 83 7.47 -13.23 11.91
CA ARG A 83 6.78 -11.94 11.74
C ARG A 83 5.52 -12.12 10.93
N HIS A 84 4.53 -11.28 11.23
CA HIS A 84 3.33 -11.16 10.42
C HIS A 84 3.67 -10.40 9.15
N THR A 85 3.41 -11.01 8.01
CA THR A 85 3.61 -10.40 6.69
C THR A 85 2.44 -10.76 5.80
N ILE A 86 2.13 -9.88 4.84
CA ILE A 86 1.29 -10.27 3.71
C ILE A 86 1.97 -11.44 3.00
N PHE A 87 1.21 -12.47 2.69
CA PHE A 87 1.70 -13.75 2.19
C PHE A 87 0.76 -14.32 1.15
N SER A 88 1.33 -14.94 0.12
CA SER A 88 0.61 -15.64 -0.94
C SER A 88 0.59 -17.14 -0.64
N PRO A 89 -0.55 -17.72 -0.21
CA PRO A 89 -0.69 -19.17 -0.04
C PRO A 89 -0.27 -19.98 -1.27
N LEU A 90 -0.59 -19.49 -2.47
CA LEU A 90 -0.28 -20.15 -3.73
C LEU A 90 1.20 -20.15 -4.04
N GLU A 91 1.88 -19.02 -3.83
CA GLU A 91 3.32 -18.88 -4.12
C GLU A 91 4.20 -19.38 -2.97
N GLY A 92 3.63 -19.58 -1.77
CA GLY A 92 4.35 -20.05 -0.61
C GLY A 92 5.36 -19.05 -0.06
N GLN A 93 5.15 -17.74 -0.28
CA GLN A 93 6.08 -16.70 0.14
C GLN A 93 5.41 -15.40 0.59
N PRO A 94 6.12 -14.57 1.39
CA PRO A 94 5.73 -13.19 1.65
C PRO A 94 5.52 -12.42 0.34
N SER A 95 4.40 -11.70 0.23
CA SER A 95 4.04 -10.89 -0.94
C SER A 95 4.34 -9.43 -0.65
N MET A 96 5.41 -8.90 -1.26
CA MET A 96 5.80 -7.50 -1.10
C MET A 96 5.08 -6.61 -2.11
N ASP A 97 5.17 -5.31 -1.93
CA ASP A 97 4.42 -4.31 -2.71
C ASP A 97 4.55 -4.51 -4.23
N HIS A 98 5.76 -4.77 -4.73
CA HIS A 98 6.00 -4.99 -6.16
C HIS A 98 5.54 -6.37 -6.68
N ASP A 99 5.19 -7.31 -5.80
CA ASP A 99 4.66 -8.63 -6.18
C ASP A 99 3.11 -8.60 -6.32
N ARG A 100 2.47 -7.50 -5.94
CA ARG A 100 1.02 -7.33 -5.89
C ARG A 100 0.47 -6.77 -7.20
N ALA A 101 -0.72 -7.23 -7.57
CA ALA A 101 -1.55 -6.61 -8.60
C ALA A 101 -2.49 -5.56 -7.98
N THR A 102 -2.94 -5.77 -6.74
CA THR A 102 -3.78 -4.83 -5.98
C THR A 102 -3.33 -4.80 -4.52
N GLY A 103 -3.47 -3.65 -3.87
CA GLY A 103 -3.16 -3.52 -2.44
C GLY A 103 -1.68 -3.24 -2.14
N GLU A 104 -1.01 -2.48 -3.00
CA GLU A 104 0.30 -1.88 -2.70
C GLU A 104 0.20 -1.00 -1.43
N GLY A 105 1.16 -1.11 -0.53
CA GLY A 105 1.18 -0.41 0.77
C GLY A 105 0.23 -0.98 1.82
N VAL A 106 -0.55 -2.03 1.50
CA VAL A 106 -1.42 -2.69 2.48
C VAL A 106 -0.57 -3.55 3.42
N GLY A 107 -0.73 -3.35 4.73
CA GLY A 107 -0.05 -4.13 5.77
C GLY A 107 -0.98 -5.08 6.52
N PRO A 108 -0.41 -5.91 7.41
CA PRO A 108 -1.18 -6.61 8.44
C PRO A 108 -1.89 -5.63 9.37
N GLN A 109 -3.17 -5.89 9.64
CA GLN A 109 -3.99 -5.21 10.64
C GLN A 109 -4.33 -6.17 11.77
N GLU A 110 -4.01 -5.77 13.00
CA GLU A 110 -4.33 -6.53 14.21
C GLU A 110 -5.80 -6.38 14.60
N TYR A 111 -6.45 -7.52 14.83
CA TYR A 111 -7.76 -7.65 15.46
C TYR A 111 -7.64 -8.43 16.76
N THR A 112 -8.55 -8.14 17.69
CA THR A 112 -8.80 -9.00 18.85
C THR A 112 -9.90 -9.98 18.47
N LEU A 113 -9.62 -11.27 18.54
CA LEU A 113 -10.56 -12.33 18.19
C LEU A 113 -11.23 -12.85 19.46
N ILE A 114 -12.47 -12.41 19.69
CA ILE A 114 -13.27 -12.68 20.88
C ILE A 114 -13.86 -14.07 20.79
N LYS A 115 -13.61 -14.91 21.79
CA LYS A 115 -14.10 -16.30 21.82
C LYS A 115 -15.44 -16.37 22.56
N MET A 116 -16.55 -16.45 21.81
CA MET A 116 -17.89 -16.63 22.37
C MET A 116 -18.24 -18.11 22.41
N LYS A 117 -18.29 -18.69 23.61
CA LYS A 117 -18.49 -20.14 23.80
C LYS A 117 -19.95 -20.52 23.52
N VAL A 118 -20.18 -21.56 22.73
CA VAL A 118 -21.53 -22.13 22.56
C VAL A 118 -21.99 -22.77 23.87
N VAL A 119 -23.20 -22.44 24.31
CA VAL A 119 -23.81 -22.98 25.53
C VAL A 119 -24.36 -24.37 25.24
N GLU A 120 -24.13 -25.31 26.16
CA GLU A 120 -24.67 -26.67 26.09
C GLU A 120 -26.15 -26.71 26.51
N PRO A 121 -26.98 -27.59 25.91
CA PRO A 121 -26.64 -28.57 24.89
C PRO A 121 -26.43 -27.94 23.50
N LEU A 122 -25.45 -28.44 22.73
CA LEU A 122 -25.22 -27.99 21.36
C LEU A 122 -26.51 -28.09 20.52
N PRO A 123 -26.82 -27.07 19.69
CA PRO A 123 -27.96 -27.11 18.77
C PRO A 123 -27.79 -28.24 17.75
N LYS A 124 -28.89 -28.66 17.11
CA LYS A 124 -28.89 -29.76 16.14
C LYS A 124 -27.84 -29.57 15.04
N SER A 125 -27.66 -28.34 14.55
CA SER A 125 -26.67 -27.97 13.54
C SER A 125 -25.23 -28.19 14.00
N LEU A 126 -24.95 -28.23 15.31
CA LEU A 126 -23.61 -28.42 15.88
C LEU A 126 -23.44 -29.76 16.62
N SER A 127 -24.44 -30.64 16.57
CA SER A 127 -24.47 -31.90 17.33
C SER A 127 -23.30 -32.85 17.04
N SER A 128 -22.73 -32.80 15.82
CA SER A 128 -21.54 -33.57 15.46
C SER A 128 -20.25 -33.11 16.17
N LEU A 129 -20.28 -31.93 16.79
CA LEU A 129 -19.16 -31.37 17.56
C LEU A 129 -19.28 -31.67 19.07
N ALA A 130 -20.21 -32.54 19.46
CA ALA A 130 -20.38 -32.93 20.86
C ALA A 130 -19.07 -33.46 21.46
N GLY A 131 -18.74 -32.98 22.67
CA GLY A 131 -17.47 -33.28 23.33
C GLY A 131 -16.32 -32.30 23.00
N HIS A 132 -16.54 -31.32 22.12
CA HIS A 132 -15.59 -30.23 21.88
C HIS A 132 -16.03 -28.92 22.53
N LEU A 133 -15.05 -28.09 22.88
CA LEU A 133 -15.31 -26.69 23.25
C LEU A 133 -15.47 -25.86 21.98
N VAL A 134 -16.70 -25.53 21.63
CA VAL A 134 -17.04 -24.80 20.40
C VAL A 134 -17.14 -23.30 20.67
N PHE A 135 -16.46 -22.50 19.86
CA PHE A 135 -16.46 -21.04 19.95
C PHE A 135 -16.81 -20.39 18.60
N LEU A 136 -17.73 -19.43 18.64
CA LEU A 136 -17.85 -18.44 17.58
C LEU A 136 -16.80 -17.36 17.84
N VAL A 137 -15.96 -17.12 16.84
CA VAL A 137 -14.82 -16.23 17.00
C VAL A 137 -15.02 -14.93 16.24
N ALA A 138 -15.19 -13.82 16.95
CA ALA A 138 -15.51 -12.52 16.36
C ALA A 138 -14.30 -11.58 16.35
N ALA A 139 -13.99 -11.00 15.21
CA ALA A 139 -12.91 -10.02 15.08
C ALA A 139 -13.38 -8.62 15.46
N THR A 140 -12.69 -7.95 16.40
CA THR A 140 -12.97 -6.56 16.77
C THR A 140 -11.69 -5.71 16.85
N LEU A 141 -11.81 -4.43 16.47
CA LEU A 141 -10.79 -3.39 16.68
C LEU A 141 -10.99 -2.63 18.00
N ARG A 142 -12.06 -2.93 18.74
CA ARG A 142 -12.46 -2.23 19.97
C ARG A 142 -12.72 -3.22 21.11
N PRO A 143 -11.68 -3.93 21.60
CA PRO A 143 -11.84 -4.88 22.69
C PRO A 143 -12.37 -4.23 23.98
N GLU A 144 -12.17 -2.93 24.18
CA GLU A 144 -12.71 -2.21 25.33
C GLU A 144 -14.23 -2.20 25.39
N THR A 145 -14.92 -2.42 24.26
CA THR A 145 -16.37 -2.34 24.19
C THR A 145 -17.07 -3.64 24.59
N MET A 146 -16.33 -4.72 24.85
CA MET A 146 -16.89 -6.06 25.03
C MET A 146 -17.78 -6.21 26.29
N TYR A 147 -17.69 -5.29 27.24
CA TYR A 147 -18.63 -5.21 28.37
C TYR A 147 -20.08 -4.92 27.94
N GLY A 148 -20.28 -4.30 26.77
CA GLY A 148 -21.59 -3.89 26.28
C GLY A 148 -22.22 -4.85 25.29
N GLN A 149 -21.74 -6.09 25.21
CA GLN A 149 -22.28 -7.05 24.24
C GLN A 149 -23.72 -7.45 24.57
N THR A 150 -24.62 -7.37 23.60
CA THR A 150 -26.02 -7.83 23.72
C THR A 150 -26.30 -9.12 22.97
N ASN A 151 -25.56 -9.37 21.88
CA ASN A 151 -25.76 -10.49 20.97
C ASN A 151 -24.51 -10.68 20.07
N CYS A 152 -24.54 -11.70 19.23
CA CYS A 152 -23.57 -11.95 18.16
C CYS A 152 -24.28 -11.79 16.81
N TRP A 153 -23.65 -11.14 15.84
CA TRP A 153 -24.18 -11.01 14.49
C TRP A 153 -23.56 -12.02 13.54
N LEU A 154 -24.41 -12.59 12.70
CA LEU A 154 -24.03 -13.44 11.58
C LEU A 154 -24.84 -13.03 10.35
N HIS A 155 -24.21 -13.13 9.17
CA HIS A 155 -24.98 -13.08 7.93
C HIS A 155 -25.62 -14.45 7.67
N PRO A 156 -26.94 -14.54 7.42
CA PRO A 156 -27.63 -15.82 7.22
C PRO A 156 -27.17 -16.56 5.95
N ASP A 157 -26.76 -15.83 4.91
CA ASP A 157 -26.33 -16.44 3.63
C ASP A 157 -24.84 -16.72 3.49
N ILE A 158 -24.00 -16.28 4.44
CA ILE A 158 -22.56 -16.57 4.41
C ILE A 158 -22.32 -18.03 4.83
N ASN A 159 -21.32 -18.66 4.21
CA ASN A 159 -20.86 -19.99 4.59
C ASN A 159 -19.78 -19.90 5.68
N TYR A 160 -19.95 -20.70 6.71
CA TYR A 160 -19.02 -20.85 7.83
C TYR A 160 -18.51 -22.28 7.87
N ILE A 161 -17.40 -22.47 8.58
CA ILE A 161 -16.82 -23.77 8.86
C ILE A 161 -16.48 -23.88 10.35
N ALA A 162 -16.59 -25.10 10.88
CA ALA A 162 -16.02 -25.46 12.17
C ALA A 162 -14.68 -26.18 11.95
N PHE A 163 -13.63 -25.76 12.64
CA PHE A 163 -12.29 -26.34 12.51
C PHE A 163 -11.56 -26.36 13.86
N PRO A 164 -10.70 -27.36 14.12
CA PRO A 164 -9.95 -27.44 15.36
C PRO A 164 -8.74 -26.51 15.32
N VAL A 165 -8.41 -25.92 16.48
CA VAL A 165 -7.17 -25.18 16.70
C VAL A 165 -6.22 -25.97 17.60
N LYS A 166 -4.95 -25.56 17.68
CA LYS A 166 -3.88 -26.25 18.43
C LYS A 166 -4.22 -26.48 19.91
N THR A 167 -5.07 -25.65 20.50
CA THR A 167 -5.53 -25.77 21.89
C THR A 167 -6.52 -26.93 22.11
N GLY A 168 -7.01 -27.57 21.04
CA GLY A 168 -8.06 -28.59 21.09
C GLY A 168 -9.48 -28.00 21.07
N GLU A 169 -9.61 -26.68 21.05
CA GLU A 169 -10.88 -25.97 20.87
C GLU A 169 -11.32 -26.03 19.39
N VAL A 170 -12.62 -25.85 19.14
CA VAL A 170 -13.19 -25.77 17.78
C VAL A 170 -13.68 -24.35 17.54
N PHE A 171 -13.16 -23.70 16.51
CA PHE A 171 -13.55 -22.35 16.11
C PHE A 171 -14.54 -22.42 14.94
N ILE A 172 -15.51 -21.50 14.95
CA ILE A 172 -16.45 -21.27 13.85
C ILE A 172 -16.19 -19.89 13.25
N SER A 173 -15.82 -19.85 11.96
CA SER A 173 -15.59 -18.64 11.16
C SER A 173 -15.83 -18.91 9.68
N THR A 174 -15.64 -17.91 8.82
CA THR A 174 -15.53 -18.14 7.37
C THR A 174 -14.28 -18.95 7.03
N THR A 175 -14.30 -19.62 5.87
CA THR A 175 -13.14 -20.38 5.35
C THR A 175 -11.92 -19.50 5.15
N ARG A 176 -12.13 -18.26 4.67
CA ARG A 176 -11.06 -17.26 4.49
C ARG A 176 -10.33 -16.94 5.79
N ALA A 177 -11.08 -16.67 6.85
CA ALA A 177 -10.50 -16.36 8.16
C ALA A 177 -9.78 -17.58 8.75
N ALA A 178 -10.32 -18.79 8.59
CA ALA A 178 -9.67 -20.01 9.04
C ALA A 178 -8.35 -20.27 8.31
N LEU A 179 -8.29 -20.04 6.99
CA LEU A 179 -7.06 -20.15 6.22
C LEU A 179 -6.02 -19.14 6.71
N ASN A 180 -6.42 -17.88 6.92
CA ASN A 180 -5.56 -16.85 7.47
C ASN A 180 -5.00 -17.23 8.85
N MET A 181 -5.85 -17.75 9.74
CA MET A 181 -5.46 -18.30 11.05
C MET A 181 -4.47 -19.49 10.92
N ALA A 182 -4.66 -20.38 9.94
CA ALA A 182 -3.76 -21.50 9.71
C ALA A 182 -2.33 -21.06 9.34
N TYR A 183 -2.19 -19.93 8.65
CA TYR A 183 -0.90 -19.29 8.38
C TYR A 183 -0.34 -18.50 9.56
N GLN A 184 -1.09 -18.36 10.66
CA GLN A 184 -0.69 -17.64 11.89
C GLN A 184 -0.48 -18.58 13.08
N ASP A 185 -0.16 -19.85 12.82
CA ASP A 185 0.10 -20.86 13.85
C ASP A 185 -1.11 -21.26 14.72
N PHE A 186 -2.35 -21.02 14.28
CA PHE A 186 -3.55 -21.44 15.03
C PHE A 186 -3.87 -22.93 14.88
N THR A 187 -3.56 -23.52 13.73
CA THR A 187 -3.90 -24.92 13.40
C THR A 187 -2.70 -25.84 13.55
N SER A 188 -2.93 -27.15 13.75
CA SER A 188 -1.87 -28.13 14.00
C SER A 188 -0.80 -28.19 12.90
N GLU A 189 -1.19 -27.95 11.64
CA GLU A 189 -0.29 -27.87 10.50
C GLU A 189 -0.38 -26.49 9.84
N TYR A 190 0.79 -25.85 9.64
CA TYR A 190 0.91 -24.51 9.08
C TYR A 190 0.26 -24.41 7.69
N GLY A 191 -0.60 -23.42 7.50
CA GLY A 191 -1.30 -23.15 6.24
C GLY A 191 -2.41 -24.14 5.89
N LYS A 192 -2.72 -25.12 6.76
CA LYS A 192 -3.81 -26.09 6.55
C LYS A 192 -4.92 -25.96 7.58
N THR A 193 -6.16 -26.08 7.10
CA THR A 193 -7.37 -26.12 7.89
C THR A 193 -8.04 -27.49 7.76
N GLN A 194 -8.30 -28.15 8.89
CA GLN A 194 -9.11 -29.36 8.92
C GLN A 194 -10.58 -28.96 9.16
N VAL A 195 -11.41 -29.04 8.12
CA VAL A 195 -12.83 -28.74 8.27
C VAL A 195 -13.54 -29.93 8.92
N LEU A 196 -14.18 -29.70 10.06
CA LEU A 196 -15.02 -30.68 10.75
C LEU A 196 -16.48 -30.60 10.29
N LEU A 197 -16.94 -29.39 9.97
CA LEU A 197 -18.33 -29.14 9.60
C LEU A 197 -18.43 -27.90 8.71
N HIS A 198 -19.28 -27.97 7.69
CA HIS A 198 -19.72 -26.83 6.89
C HIS A 198 -21.10 -26.38 7.37
N LEU A 199 -21.30 -25.08 7.48
CA LEU A 199 -22.51 -24.47 8.05
C LEU A 199 -22.93 -23.28 7.20
N LYS A 200 -24.22 -23.12 6.95
CA LYS A 200 -24.79 -21.85 6.48
C LYS A 200 -25.13 -20.98 7.69
N GLY A 201 -24.96 -19.66 7.59
CA GLY A 201 -25.23 -18.74 8.72
C GLY A 201 -26.64 -18.85 9.30
N GLU A 202 -27.63 -19.16 8.46
CA GLU A 202 -29.01 -19.44 8.87
C GLU A 202 -29.12 -20.60 9.88
N GLU A 203 -28.27 -21.62 9.77
CA GLU A 203 -28.23 -22.78 10.70
C GLU A 203 -27.62 -22.44 12.07
N LEU A 204 -27.02 -21.26 12.16
CA LEU A 204 -26.41 -20.72 13.38
C LEU A 204 -27.28 -19.65 14.04
N MET A 205 -28.53 -19.43 13.61
CA MET A 205 -29.43 -18.43 14.22
C MET A 205 -30.00 -18.92 15.56
N GLY A 206 -30.07 -18.03 16.56
CA GLY A 206 -30.63 -18.33 17.88
C GLY A 206 -29.76 -19.23 18.76
N VAL A 207 -28.49 -19.44 18.41
CA VAL A 207 -27.52 -20.20 19.21
C VAL A 207 -27.15 -19.38 20.44
N ALA A 208 -27.29 -20.00 21.61
CA ALA A 208 -26.93 -19.42 22.89
C ALA A 208 -25.41 -19.41 23.08
N LEU A 209 -24.87 -18.28 23.53
CA LEU A 209 -23.44 -18.03 23.70
C LEU A 209 -23.14 -17.46 25.09
N LYS A 210 -22.02 -17.89 25.65
CA LYS A 210 -21.36 -17.21 26.76
C LYS A 210 -20.23 -16.35 26.21
N ALA A 211 -20.41 -15.02 26.28
CA ALA A 211 -19.44 -14.06 25.77
C ALA A 211 -18.57 -13.47 26.89
N PRO A 212 -17.29 -13.17 26.63
CA PRO A 212 -16.43 -12.51 27.61
C PRO A 212 -16.94 -11.12 28.03
N LEU A 213 -16.66 -10.72 29.27
CA LEU A 213 -16.87 -9.37 29.86
C LEU A 213 -18.31 -8.82 29.93
N THR A 214 -19.25 -9.26 29.11
CA THR A 214 -20.63 -8.75 29.15
C THR A 214 -21.32 -9.05 30.48
N SER A 215 -22.24 -8.17 30.88
CA SER A 215 -23.09 -8.37 32.05
C SER A 215 -24.23 -9.38 31.82
N TYR A 216 -24.48 -9.79 30.58
CA TYR A 216 -25.49 -10.79 30.25
C TYR A 216 -24.91 -12.21 30.38
N ASP A 217 -25.53 -13.06 31.21
CA ASP A 217 -25.08 -14.44 31.41
C ASP A 217 -25.07 -15.26 30.11
N VAL A 218 -26.05 -15.02 29.25
CA VAL A 218 -26.20 -15.64 27.92
C VAL A 218 -26.61 -14.57 26.92
N ILE A 219 -26.00 -14.60 25.74
CA ILE A 219 -26.40 -13.83 24.55
C ILE A 219 -26.69 -14.78 23.38
N TYR A 220 -27.28 -14.30 22.29
CA TYR A 220 -27.66 -15.15 21.15
C TYR A 220 -27.06 -14.68 19.84
N THR A 221 -26.92 -15.59 18.88
CA THR A 221 -26.65 -15.25 17.47
C THR A 221 -27.91 -14.72 16.78
N LEU A 222 -27.79 -13.58 16.11
CA LEU A 222 -28.88 -12.88 15.43
C LEU A 222 -28.49 -12.50 14.00
N PRO A 223 -29.47 -12.31 13.09
CA PRO A 223 -29.19 -12.01 11.69
C PRO A 223 -28.82 -10.53 11.49
N MET A 224 -27.73 -10.28 10.75
CA MET A 224 -27.35 -8.96 10.24
C MET A 224 -27.03 -9.07 8.75
N LEU A 225 -27.77 -8.34 7.91
CA LEU A 225 -27.76 -8.51 6.45
C LEU A 225 -26.66 -7.67 5.75
N THR A 226 -25.90 -6.91 6.52
CA THR A 226 -24.88 -5.98 6.00
C THR A 226 -23.45 -6.45 6.27
N ILE A 227 -23.28 -7.59 6.94
CA ILE A 227 -21.96 -8.22 7.15
C ILE A 227 -21.39 -8.65 5.81
N LYS A 228 -20.09 -8.37 5.62
CA LYS A 228 -19.34 -8.79 4.44
C LYS A 228 -18.47 -10.01 4.77
N GLU A 229 -18.38 -10.96 3.85
CA GLU A 229 -17.57 -12.18 3.99
C GLU A 229 -16.06 -11.92 3.89
N ASP A 230 -15.68 -10.81 3.24
CA ASP A 230 -14.31 -10.43 2.93
C ASP A 230 -13.58 -9.71 4.07
N LYS A 231 -14.24 -9.48 5.22
CA LYS A 231 -13.68 -8.75 6.36
C LYS A 231 -13.84 -9.50 7.69
N GLY A 232 -12.76 -9.64 8.43
CA GLY A 232 -12.76 -10.33 9.72
C GLY A 232 -13.20 -11.79 9.60
N THR A 233 -13.89 -12.33 10.61
CA THR A 233 -14.24 -13.75 10.66
C THR A 233 -15.61 -14.09 10.06
N GLY A 234 -16.35 -13.10 9.57
CA GLY A 234 -17.79 -13.19 9.28
C GLY A 234 -18.67 -13.23 10.53
N VAL A 235 -18.08 -13.29 11.73
CA VAL A 235 -18.75 -13.23 13.03
C VAL A 235 -18.46 -11.86 13.64
N VAL A 236 -19.50 -11.14 14.06
CA VAL A 236 -19.35 -9.77 14.60
C VAL A 236 -19.99 -9.68 15.98
N THR A 237 -19.31 -9.06 16.94
CA THR A 237 -19.86 -8.76 18.26
C THR A 237 -20.86 -7.61 18.17
N SER A 238 -21.99 -7.67 18.90
CA SER A 238 -22.97 -6.58 18.94
C SER A 238 -22.84 -5.73 20.20
N VAL A 239 -22.38 -4.49 20.06
CA VAL A 239 -22.28 -3.49 21.15
C VAL A 239 -23.12 -2.25 20.83
N PRO A 240 -24.47 -2.35 20.95
CA PRO A 240 -25.40 -1.33 20.47
C PRO A 240 -25.38 -0.01 21.27
N SER A 241 -24.62 0.08 22.37
CA SER A 241 -24.37 1.36 23.06
C SER A 241 -23.38 2.25 22.33
N ASP A 242 -22.41 1.67 21.60
CA ASP A 242 -21.25 2.39 21.04
C ASP A 242 -20.98 2.13 19.55
N ALA A 243 -21.72 1.19 18.93
CA ALA A 243 -21.70 0.93 17.50
C ALA A 243 -23.09 1.21 16.86
N PRO A 244 -23.21 2.23 15.98
CA PRO A 244 -24.47 2.58 15.31
C PRO A 244 -25.10 1.44 14.50
N ASP A 245 -24.27 0.66 13.79
CA ASP A 245 -24.73 -0.49 13.01
C ASP A 245 -25.42 -1.54 13.90
N ASP A 246 -24.86 -1.80 15.08
CA ASP A 246 -25.38 -2.76 16.05
C ASP A 246 -26.71 -2.30 16.64
N TYR A 247 -26.81 -1.03 17.01
CA TYR A 247 -28.06 -0.46 17.52
C TYR A 247 -29.18 -0.53 16.47
N ALA A 248 -28.87 -0.16 15.23
CA ALA A 248 -29.84 -0.18 14.14
C ALA A 248 -30.32 -1.61 13.84
N ALA A 249 -29.40 -2.58 13.79
CA ALA A 249 -29.71 -3.99 13.55
C ALA A 249 -30.51 -4.60 14.72
N LEU A 250 -30.12 -4.36 15.98
CA LEU A 250 -30.86 -4.84 17.15
C LEU A 250 -32.27 -4.28 17.16
N ARG A 251 -32.44 -2.98 16.93
CA ARG A 251 -33.75 -2.34 16.86
C ARG A 251 -34.61 -2.90 15.73
N ASP A 252 -34.02 -3.20 14.58
CA ASP A 252 -34.71 -3.86 13.46
C ASP A 252 -35.25 -5.23 13.85
N VAL A 253 -34.43 -6.09 14.47
CA VAL A 253 -34.86 -7.42 14.94
C VAL A 253 -35.90 -7.31 16.08
N GLN A 254 -35.81 -6.28 16.93
CA GLN A 254 -36.81 -6.01 17.98
C GLN A 254 -38.16 -5.55 17.43
N LYS A 255 -38.18 -4.71 16.38
CA LYS A 255 -39.42 -4.16 15.82
C LYS A 255 -40.08 -5.07 14.80
N LYS A 256 -39.29 -5.75 13.96
CA LYS A 256 -39.80 -6.48 12.80
C LYS A 256 -40.06 -7.95 13.15
N LYS A 257 -41.27 -8.28 13.63
CA LYS A 257 -41.66 -9.67 13.93
C LYS A 257 -41.42 -10.62 12.74
N ALA A 258 -41.70 -10.17 11.52
CA ALA A 258 -41.45 -10.97 10.31
C ALA A 258 -39.97 -11.36 10.12
N LEU A 259 -39.02 -10.51 10.54
CA LEU A 259 -37.59 -10.83 10.50
C LEU A 259 -37.24 -11.94 11.50
N ARG A 260 -37.82 -11.86 12.70
CA ARG A 260 -37.69 -12.90 13.73
C ARG A 260 -38.29 -14.23 13.29
N ASP A 261 -39.52 -14.20 12.78
CA ASP A 261 -40.23 -15.39 12.31
C ASP A 261 -39.46 -16.08 11.16
N LYS A 262 -38.89 -15.30 10.22
CA LYS A 262 -38.11 -15.82 9.09
C LYS A 262 -36.91 -16.66 9.55
N PHE A 263 -36.22 -16.24 10.61
CA PHE A 263 -34.97 -16.86 11.06
C PHE A 263 -35.13 -17.66 12.36
N GLY A 264 -36.37 -17.95 12.77
CA GLY A 264 -36.65 -18.73 13.98
C GLY A 264 -36.21 -18.08 15.29
N ILE A 265 -36.08 -16.75 15.33
CA ILE A 265 -35.63 -16.01 16.51
C ILE A 265 -36.82 -15.77 17.44
N THR A 266 -36.72 -16.22 18.69
CA THR A 266 -37.78 -16.04 19.69
C THR A 266 -37.69 -14.67 20.39
N ASN A 267 -38.72 -14.31 21.14
CA ASN A 267 -38.77 -13.01 21.82
C ASN A 267 -37.73 -12.90 22.94
N GLU A 268 -37.50 -13.98 23.69
CA GLU A 268 -36.52 -14.05 24.76
C GLU A 268 -35.08 -13.82 24.28
N MET A 269 -34.79 -14.14 23.01
CA MET A 269 -33.46 -13.95 22.41
C MET A 269 -33.12 -12.49 22.10
N VAL A 270 -34.10 -11.57 22.13
CA VAL A 270 -33.91 -10.19 21.60
C VAL A 270 -34.55 -9.10 22.46
N LEU A 271 -35.78 -9.29 22.93
CA LEU A 271 -36.53 -8.23 23.62
C LEU A 271 -35.94 -7.84 25.00
N PRO A 272 -35.38 -8.76 25.80
CA PRO A 272 -34.75 -8.40 27.08
C PRO A 272 -33.44 -7.61 26.93
N TYR A 273 -32.80 -7.68 25.77
CA TYR A 273 -31.48 -7.11 25.54
C TYR A 273 -31.57 -5.63 25.18
N LYS A 274 -30.97 -4.79 26.02
CA LYS A 274 -30.91 -3.33 25.84
C LYS A 274 -29.45 -2.89 25.75
N PRO A 275 -29.16 -1.76 25.08
CA PRO A 275 -27.83 -1.17 25.10
C PRO A 275 -27.31 -0.97 26.53
N VAL A 276 -26.08 -1.39 26.77
CA VAL A 276 -25.42 -1.32 28.08
C VAL A 276 -24.44 -0.14 28.06
N PRO A 277 -24.59 0.86 28.95
CA PRO A 277 -23.69 2.00 28.98
C PRO A 277 -22.30 1.59 29.47
N ILE A 278 -21.28 1.76 28.63
CA ILE A 278 -19.91 1.31 28.92
C ILE A 278 -18.86 2.39 28.72
N ILE A 279 -19.11 3.37 27.86
CA ILE A 279 -18.22 4.49 27.58
C ILE A 279 -19.06 5.76 27.62
N ASP A 280 -18.63 6.75 28.39
CA ASP A 280 -19.18 8.11 28.32
C ASP A 280 -18.33 8.96 27.39
N ILE A 281 -18.95 9.54 26.35
CA ILE A 281 -18.30 10.47 25.44
C ILE A 281 -18.79 11.89 25.78
N PRO A 282 -17.91 12.80 26.24
CA PRO A 282 -18.28 14.17 26.55
C PRO A 282 -19.06 14.85 25.41
N GLY A 283 -20.24 15.37 25.73
CA GLY A 283 -21.15 16.04 24.78
C GLY A 283 -22.00 15.10 23.90
N ILE A 284 -21.87 13.77 24.04
CA ILE A 284 -22.76 12.79 23.40
C ILE A 284 -23.50 11.94 24.47
N GLY A 285 -22.78 11.53 25.53
CA GLY A 285 -23.30 10.72 26.62
C GLY A 285 -22.83 9.26 26.59
N ASN A 286 -23.47 8.43 27.41
CA ASN A 286 -23.07 7.03 27.69
C ASN A 286 -23.74 5.96 26.80
N LEU A 287 -24.60 6.39 25.87
CA LEU A 287 -25.22 5.57 24.83
C LEU A 287 -24.96 6.22 23.47
N SER A 288 -23.67 6.38 23.15
CA SER A 288 -23.21 7.20 22.02
C SER A 288 -23.83 6.82 20.68
N ALA A 289 -23.95 5.52 20.39
CA ALA A 289 -24.57 5.01 19.18
C ALA A 289 -26.07 5.28 19.11
N VAL A 290 -26.77 5.22 20.25
CA VAL A 290 -28.21 5.52 20.34
C VAL A 290 -28.43 7.00 20.03
N THR A 291 -27.70 7.89 20.70
CA THR A 291 -27.77 9.34 20.48
C THR A 291 -27.48 9.69 19.02
N ALA A 292 -26.41 9.13 18.44
CA ALA A 292 -26.02 9.40 17.07
C ALA A 292 -27.08 8.89 16.06
N CYS A 293 -27.59 7.67 16.25
CA CYS A 293 -28.64 7.11 15.39
C CYS A 293 -29.93 7.94 15.44
N ASP A 294 -30.33 8.42 16.62
CA ASP A 294 -31.51 9.27 16.76
C ASP A 294 -31.29 10.65 16.11
N GLN A 295 -30.10 11.25 16.30
CA GLN A 295 -29.73 12.53 15.69
C GLN A 295 -29.74 12.47 14.15
N PHE A 296 -29.19 11.41 13.57
CA PHE A 296 -29.15 11.21 12.12
C PHE A 296 -30.41 10.53 11.55
N LYS A 297 -31.42 10.30 12.40
CA LYS A 297 -32.71 9.69 12.04
C LYS A 297 -32.56 8.34 11.34
N VAL A 298 -31.61 7.52 11.79
CA VAL A 298 -31.40 6.15 11.29
C VAL A 298 -32.66 5.34 11.59
N SER A 299 -33.27 4.74 10.57
CA SER A 299 -34.53 3.99 10.64
C SER A 299 -34.35 2.48 10.47
N SER A 300 -33.33 2.04 9.75
CA SER A 300 -32.99 0.63 9.52
C SER A 300 -31.48 0.42 9.39
N GLN A 301 -31.02 -0.82 9.58
CA GLN A 301 -29.63 -1.23 9.32
C GLN A 301 -29.17 -1.03 7.86
N ASN A 302 -30.11 -0.74 6.94
CA ASN A 302 -29.82 -0.49 5.52
C ASN A 302 -29.53 0.99 5.20
N ASP A 303 -29.67 1.90 6.18
CA ASP A 303 -29.49 3.35 6.01
C ASP A 303 -28.00 3.74 5.97
N LYS A 304 -27.28 3.22 4.98
CA LYS A 304 -25.80 3.28 4.88
C LYS A 304 -25.23 4.69 5.11
N SER A 305 -25.80 5.70 4.45
CA SER A 305 -25.30 7.08 4.52
C SER A 305 -25.48 7.72 5.90
N GLN A 306 -26.58 7.38 6.60
CA GLN A 306 -26.86 7.88 7.94
C GLN A 306 -26.00 7.15 8.97
N LEU A 307 -25.79 5.85 8.79
CA LEU A 307 -24.93 5.02 9.62
C LEU A 307 -23.45 5.42 9.53
N GLU A 308 -22.94 5.76 8.33
CA GLU A 308 -21.59 6.31 8.19
C GLU A 308 -21.40 7.59 8.99
N LYS A 309 -22.32 8.55 8.88
CA LYS A 309 -22.29 9.80 9.66
C LYS A 309 -22.36 9.54 11.17
N ALA A 310 -23.23 8.61 11.59
CA ALA A 310 -23.33 8.22 12.99
C ALA A 310 -22.02 7.60 13.49
N LYS A 311 -21.36 6.77 12.67
CA LYS A 311 -20.11 6.11 13.01
C LYS A 311 -18.94 7.08 13.08
N GLU A 312 -18.84 8.03 12.17
CA GLU A 312 -17.82 9.10 12.22
C GLU A 312 -17.94 9.91 13.52
N MET A 313 -19.16 10.24 13.92
CA MET A 313 -19.43 10.98 15.16
C MET A 313 -18.99 10.23 16.42
N THR A 314 -19.27 8.92 16.51
CA THR A 314 -19.02 8.15 17.75
C THR A 314 -17.62 7.55 17.81
N TYR A 315 -17.04 7.12 16.69
CA TYR A 315 -15.83 6.29 16.70
C TYR A 315 -14.58 7.08 17.07
N LEU A 316 -14.25 8.14 16.31
CA LEU A 316 -13.02 8.91 16.53
C LEU A 316 -13.09 9.65 17.87
N LYS A 317 -14.24 10.28 18.16
CA LYS A 317 -14.45 10.99 19.41
C LYS A 317 -14.44 10.04 20.61
N GLY A 318 -15.05 8.87 20.48
CA GLY A 318 -15.03 7.84 21.52
C GLY A 318 -13.64 7.32 21.84
N PHE A 319 -12.77 7.23 20.83
CA PHE A 319 -11.38 6.80 21.05
C PHE A 319 -10.55 7.81 21.84
N TYR A 320 -10.60 9.10 21.49
CA TYR A 320 -9.76 10.13 22.11
C TYR A 320 -10.38 10.73 23.39
N GLU A 321 -11.69 10.95 23.40
CA GLU A 321 -12.36 11.65 24.49
C GLU A 321 -13.12 10.71 25.42
N GLY A 322 -13.50 9.52 24.95
CA GLY A 322 -14.31 8.57 25.71
C GLY A 322 -13.65 8.11 27.01
N VAL A 323 -14.47 7.98 28.05
CA VAL A 323 -14.07 7.49 29.37
C VAL A 323 -14.80 6.18 29.64
N LEU A 324 -14.05 5.13 29.97
CA LEU A 324 -14.62 3.82 30.30
C LEU A 324 -15.36 3.88 31.64
N LEU A 325 -16.57 3.31 31.70
CA LEU A 325 -17.44 3.35 32.89
C LEU A 325 -17.39 2.06 33.72
N VAL A 326 -16.92 0.96 33.13
CA VAL A 326 -17.09 -0.40 33.63
C VAL A 326 -15.77 -1.16 33.73
N GLY A 327 -15.78 -2.24 34.52
CA GLY A 327 -14.64 -3.14 34.67
C GLY A 327 -13.48 -2.56 35.48
N PRO A 328 -12.35 -3.31 35.59
CA PRO A 328 -11.20 -2.93 36.41
C PRO A 328 -10.51 -1.62 35.97
N HIS A 329 -10.70 -1.23 34.71
CA HIS A 329 -10.08 -0.06 34.08
C HIS A 329 -11.02 1.14 34.00
N SER A 330 -12.14 1.12 34.75
CA SER A 330 -13.11 2.22 34.81
C SER A 330 -12.44 3.56 35.21
N GLY A 331 -12.89 4.65 34.60
CA GLY A 331 -12.35 6.00 34.74
C GLY A 331 -11.18 6.34 33.81
N LYS A 332 -10.57 5.35 33.15
CA LYS A 332 -9.49 5.60 32.16
C LYS A 332 -10.05 6.07 30.81
N LYS A 333 -9.22 6.79 30.05
CA LYS A 333 -9.50 7.11 28.64
C LYS A 333 -9.48 5.84 27.79
N VAL A 334 -10.37 5.76 26.81
CA VAL A 334 -10.50 4.61 25.89
C VAL A 334 -9.18 4.28 25.19
N GLN A 335 -8.43 5.29 24.74
CA GLN A 335 -7.11 5.11 24.11
C GLN A 335 -6.13 4.30 24.97
N GLU A 336 -6.15 4.50 26.29
CA GLU A 336 -5.32 3.75 27.24
C GLU A 336 -5.94 2.39 27.56
N ALA A 337 -7.24 2.37 27.91
CA ALA A 337 -7.94 1.17 28.35
C ALA A 337 -7.97 0.06 27.27
N LYS A 338 -8.03 0.43 25.99
CA LYS A 338 -8.08 -0.51 24.86
C LYS A 338 -6.97 -1.56 24.90
N LYS A 339 -5.71 -1.14 25.10
CA LYS A 339 -4.57 -2.07 25.10
C LYS A 339 -4.48 -2.89 26.39
N LEU A 340 -4.89 -2.33 27.53
CA LEU A 340 -4.96 -3.05 28.80
C LEU A 340 -6.00 -4.18 28.75
N ILE A 341 -7.22 -3.86 28.29
CA ILE A 341 -8.31 -4.84 28.18
C ILE A 341 -7.98 -5.93 27.16
N GLN A 342 -7.39 -5.58 26.01
CA GLN A 342 -6.89 -6.56 25.05
C GLN A 342 -5.91 -7.54 25.72
N GLY A 343 -4.96 -7.01 26.50
CA GLY A 343 -3.98 -7.81 27.24
C GLY A 343 -4.63 -8.75 28.26
N ASP A 344 -5.57 -8.25 29.05
CA ASP A 344 -6.29 -9.03 30.07
C ASP A 344 -7.08 -10.19 29.44
N MET A 345 -7.82 -9.93 28.35
CA MET A 345 -8.61 -10.96 27.65
C MET A 345 -7.73 -12.02 26.97
N VAL A 346 -6.56 -11.63 26.45
CA VAL A 346 -5.60 -12.58 25.89
C VAL A 346 -4.97 -13.43 27.01
N ALA A 347 -4.63 -12.82 28.14
CA ALA A 347 -4.06 -13.52 29.29
C ALA A 347 -5.05 -14.51 29.93
N SER A 348 -6.35 -14.19 29.95
CA SER A 348 -7.41 -15.08 30.46
C SER A 348 -7.82 -16.18 29.47
N GLY A 349 -7.36 -16.13 28.22
CA GLY A 349 -7.74 -17.07 27.15
C GLY A 349 -9.13 -16.83 26.56
N GLU A 350 -9.75 -15.69 26.88
CA GLU A 350 -11.06 -15.25 26.37
C GLU A 350 -10.97 -14.60 24.98
N ALA A 351 -9.77 -14.16 24.59
CA ALA A 351 -9.47 -13.66 23.26
C ALA A 351 -8.09 -14.11 22.79
N VAL A 352 -7.85 -14.03 21.48
CA VAL A 352 -6.53 -14.25 20.87
C VAL A 352 -6.25 -13.15 19.84
N LEU A 353 -4.98 -12.90 19.52
CA LEU A 353 -4.59 -11.92 18.51
C LEU A 353 -4.67 -12.55 17.12
N TYR A 354 -5.33 -11.86 16.20
CA TYR A 354 -5.51 -12.29 14.82
C TYR A 354 -5.11 -11.14 13.89
N GLN A 355 -4.37 -11.43 12.83
CA GLN A 355 -3.95 -10.43 11.86
C GLN A 355 -4.66 -10.66 10.53
N GLU A 356 -5.02 -9.60 9.82
CA GLU A 356 -5.65 -9.69 8.50
C GLU A 356 -5.10 -8.60 7.59
N PRO A 357 -5.03 -8.79 6.26
CA PRO A 357 -4.72 -7.67 5.38
C PRO A 357 -5.75 -6.54 5.60
N GLU A 358 -5.29 -5.30 5.82
CA GLU A 358 -6.19 -4.16 6.09
C GLU A 358 -7.23 -3.96 4.97
N ARG A 359 -6.84 -4.29 3.74
CA ARG A 359 -7.66 -4.34 2.54
C ARG A 359 -7.31 -5.60 1.75
N SER A 360 -8.17 -6.01 0.82
CA SER A 360 -7.85 -7.14 -0.07
C SER A 360 -6.56 -6.88 -0.84
N VAL A 361 -5.67 -7.89 -0.83
CA VAL A 361 -4.41 -7.89 -1.55
C VAL A 361 -4.41 -9.09 -2.49
N THR A 362 -4.12 -8.83 -3.76
CA THR A 362 -4.05 -9.88 -4.79
C THR A 362 -2.66 -9.85 -5.40
N THR A 363 -2.01 -11.01 -5.53
CA THR A 363 -0.72 -11.11 -6.22
C THR A 363 -0.87 -10.94 -7.73
N ARG A 364 0.25 -10.72 -8.44
CA ARG A 364 0.27 -10.76 -9.91
C ARG A 364 -0.09 -12.13 -10.51
N SER A 365 0.08 -13.21 -9.74
CA SER A 365 -0.36 -14.56 -10.11
C SER A 365 -1.87 -14.80 -9.90
N GLY A 366 -2.59 -13.83 -9.31
CA GLY A 366 -4.03 -13.89 -9.09
C GLY A 366 -4.45 -14.49 -7.74
N ASP A 367 -3.50 -14.74 -6.83
CA ASP A 367 -3.79 -15.31 -5.51
C ASP A 367 -4.26 -14.24 -4.52
N GLN A 368 -5.25 -14.59 -3.67
CA GLN A 368 -5.70 -13.72 -2.59
C GLN A 368 -4.76 -13.90 -1.39
N CYS A 369 -4.06 -12.84 -1.03
CA CYS A 369 -3.10 -12.90 0.06
C CYS A 369 -3.77 -12.99 1.43
N VAL A 370 -3.06 -13.62 2.35
CA VAL A 370 -3.37 -13.69 3.79
C VAL A 370 -2.30 -12.95 4.58
N VAL A 371 -2.45 -12.83 5.90
CA VAL A 371 -1.32 -12.54 6.78
C VAL A 371 -0.78 -13.85 7.32
N ALA A 372 0.50 -14.10 7.11
CA ALA A 372 1.18 -15.27 7.63
C ALA A 372 2.23 -14.90 8.66
N LEU A 373 2.39 -15.76 9.67
CA LEU A 373 3.45 -15.68 10.67
C LEU A 373 4.66 -16.50 10.18
N THR A 374 5.53 -15.87 9.39
CA THR A 374 6.63 -16.54 8.70
C THR A 374 7.98 -16.25 9.36
N ASN A 375 8.88 -17.23 9.31
CA ASN A 375 10.30 -16.99 9.59
C ASN A 375 10.89 -16.14 8.46
N GLN A 376 11.45 -14.99 8.80
CA GLN A 376 11.97 -14.06 7.81
C GLN A 376 13.19 -13.30 8.32
N TRP A 377 14.10 -12.98 7.40
CA TRP A 377 15.13 -11.98 7.66
C TRP A 377 14.53 -10.58 7.47
N TYR A 378 14.80 -9.67 8.40
CA TYR A 378 14.27 -8.32 8.36
C TYR A 378 15.31 -7.29 8.80
N LEU A 379 15.14 -6.07 8.28
CA LEU A 379 15.86 -4.88 8.70
C LEU A 379 15.15 -4.25 9.90
N ASP A 380 15.91 -4.01 10.97
CA ASP A 380 15.36 -3.49 12.23
C ASP A 380 15.25 -1.96 12.25
N TYR A 381 14.49 -1.36 11.33
CA TYR A 381 14.32 0.10 11.32
C TYR A 381 13.56 0.64 12.54
N GLY A 382 12.93 -0.25 13.33
CA GLY A 382 12.32 0.06 14.62
C GLY A 382 13.32 0.44 15.72
N GLU A 383 14.61 0.11 15.55
CA GLU A 383 15.65 0.35 16.56
C GLU A 383 15.78 1.85 16.91
N PRO A 384 15.53 2.26 18.18
CA PRO A 384 15.52 3.67 18.55
C PRO A 384 16.81 4.44 18.21
N GLY A 385 17.98 3.82 18.45
CA GLY A 385 19.27 4.44 18.14
C GLY A 385 19.50 4.62 16.64
N TRP A 386 19.00 3.70 15.82
CA TRP A 386 19.08 3.81 14.37
C TRP A 386 18.13 4.89 13.84
N LYS A 387 16.87 4.91 14.31
CA LYS A 387 15.92 5.98 13.99
C LYS A 387 16.47 7.35 14.31
N GLU A 388 17.06 7.52 15.49
CA GLU A 388 17.62 8.82 15.89
C GLU A 388 18.81 9.22 15.02
N THR A 389 19.65 8.27 14.61
CA THR A 389 20.73 8.53 13.65
C THR A 389 20.17 9.04 12.32
N VAL A 390 19.12 8.40 11.78
CA VAL A 390 18.47 8.81 10.53
C VAL A 390 17.79 10.18 10.70
N ARG A 391 17.11 10.43 11.82
CA ARG A 391 16.50 11.73 12.12
C ARG A 391 17.52 12.85 12.11
N ASN A 392 18.72 12.62 12.64
CA ASN A 392 19.81 13.59 12.60
C ASN A 392 20.36 13.83 11.19
N VAL A 393 20.43 12.79 10.34
CA VAL A 393 20.77 12.94 8.92
C VAL A 393 19.70 13.77 8.18
N LEU A 394 18.41 13.50 8.43
CA LEU A 394 17.29 14.20 7.79
C LEU A 394 17.31 15.71 8.01
N LYS A 395 17.85 16.20 9.15
CA LYS A 395 18.04 17.65 9.39
C LYS A 395 18.93 18.33 8.35
N GLY A 396 19.87 17.60 7.76
CA GLY A 396 20.75 18.08 6.70
C GLY A 396 20.24 17.80 5.28
N VAL A 397 19.15 17.04 5.14
CA VAL A 397 18.54 16.72 3.84
C VAL A 397 17.69 17.91 3.41
N ARG A 398 17.94 18.41 2.21
CA ARG A 398 17.12 19.47 1.61
C ARG A 398 15.89 18.85 0.95
N THR A 399 14.73 18.93 1.59
CA THR A 399 13.46 18.69 0.92
C THR A 399 13.00 19.97 0.23
N TYR A 400 12.53 19.86 -1.02
CA TYR A 400 12.07 21.02 -1.81
C TYR A 400 10.65 21.49 -1.44
N ALA A 401 10.00 20.81 -0.49
CA ALA A 401 8.73 21.18 0.11
C ALA A 401 8.69 20.72 1.58
N GLU A 402 7.97 21.47 2.43
CA GLU A 402 7.80 21.15 3.85
C GLU A 402 6.98 19.88 4.05
N GLU A 403 5.92 19.69 3.25
CA GLU A 403 5.09 18.47 3.26
C GLU A 403 5.93 17.20 3.07
N VAL A 404 6.93 17.23 2.17
CA VAL A 404 7.83 16.10 1.94
C VAL A 404 8.67 15.79 3.18
N ASN A 405 9.16 16.82 3.88
CA ASN A 405 9.87 16.64 5.15
C ASN A 405 8.96 16.03 6.21
N ASN A 406 7.72 16.51 6.32
CA ASN A 406 6.74 15.98 7.26
C ASN A 406 6.40 14.51 6.96
N ASN A 407 6.32 14.13 5.68
CA ASN A 407 6.14 12.74 5.27
C ASN A 407 7.35 11.87 5.64
N PHE A 408 8.59 12.35 5.46
CA PHE A 408 9.78 11.62 5.94
C PHE A 408 9.76 11.40 7.45
N LEU A 409 9.43 12.43 8.23
CA LEU A 409 9.36 12.34 9.69
C LEU A 409 8.26 11.37 10.14
N THR A 410 7.06 11.49 9.56
CA THR A 410 5.92 10.61 9.86
C THR A 410 6.24 9.16 9.52
N THR A 411 6.83 8.91 8.35
CA THR A 411 7.26 7.56 7.94
C THR A 411 8.35 7.04 8.86
N LEU A 412 9.35 7.84 9.25
CA LEU A 412 10.40 7.41 10.18
C LEU A 412 9.83 7.02 11.56
N ASP A 413 8.82 7.74 12.05
CA ASP A 413 8.13 7.41 13.30
C ASP A 413 7.33 6.12 13.19
N TRP A 414 6.61 5.94 12.07
CA TRP A 414 5.81 4.75 11.78
C TRP A 414 6.64 3.50 11.44
N LEU A 415 7.80 3.65 10.80
CA LEU A 415 8.56 2.53 10.24
C LEU A 415 9.12 1.63 11.36
N HIS A 416 8.86 0.34 11.29
CA HIS A 416 9.37 -0.64 12.26
C HIS A 416 10.23 -1.69 11.54
N GLU A 417 10.08 -2.96 11.85
CA GLU A 417 10.81 -4.01 11.15
C GLU A 417 10.34 -4.14 9.70
N HIS A 418 11.28 -4.13 8.74
CA HIS A 418 11.00 -4.33 7.32
C HIS A 418 11.51 -5.69 6.86
N ALA A 419 10.60 -6.52 6.38
CA ALA A 419 10.88 -7.81 5.81
C ALA A 419 11.77 -7.69 4.54
N CYS A 420 13.03 -8.12 4.62
CA CYS A 420 14.02 -7.91 3.55
C CYS A 420 14.37 -9.18 2.74
N SER A 421 13.67 -10.29 2.98
CA SER A 421 13.94 -11.58 2.36
C SER A 421 12.71 -12.26 1.77
N ARG A 422 12.88 -12.93 0.62
CA ARG A 422 11.88 -13.74 -0.09
C ARG A 422 12.47 -15.08 -0.55
N VAL A 423 11.65 -15.99 -1.07
CA VAL A 423 12.09 -17.34 -1.52
C VAL A 423 11.89 -17.59 -3.01
N PHE A 424 11.13 -16.74 -3.71
CA PHE A 424 10.88 -16.81 -5.15
C PHE A 424 11.05 -15.44 -5.81
N GLY A 425 11.53 -15.42 -7.06
CA GLY A 425 11.83 -14.21 -7.84
C GLY A 425 13.27 -14.15 -8.35
N LEU A 426 13.67 -12.99 -8.89
CA LEU A 426 15.03 -12.70 -9.37
C LEU A 426 15.72 -11.68 -8.46
N GLY A 427 17.02 -11.84 -8.19
CA GLY A 427 17.76 -10.96 -7.29
C GLY A 427 19.02 -11.62 -6.74
N THR A 428 19.63 -10.99 -5.73
CA THR A 428 20.83 -11.51 -5.03
C THR A 428 20.44 -12.43 -3.87
N LEU A 429 21.11 -13.57 -3.72
CA LEU A 429 20.90 -14.48 -2.59
C LEU A 429 21.55 -13.96 -1.30
N ILE A 430 20.91 -14.22 -0.14
CA ILE A 430 21.47 -13.88 1.16
C ILE A 430 22.76 -14.70 1.39
N PRO A 431 23.92 -14.06 1.64
CA PRO A 431 25.22 -14.76 1.64
C PRO A 431 25.34 -15.91 2.66
N TRP A 432 24.72 -15.77 3.83
CA TRP A 432 24.78 -16.73 4.92
C TRP A 432 23.55 -17.64 5.01
N ASP A 433 22.53 -17.41 4.17
CA ASP A 433 21.32 -18.22 4.14
C ASP A 433 20.73 -18.24 2.70
N PRO A 434 21.36 -18.99 1.77
CA PRO A 434 21.01 -18.94 0.34
C PRO A 434 19.62 -19.50 0.00
N LYS A 435 18.86 -19.97 1.00
CA LYS A 435 17.43 -20.28 0.85
C LYS A 435 16.61 -19.03 0.59
N PHE A 436 17.12 -17.88 1.01
CA PHE A 436 16.47 -16.60 0.86
C PHE A 436 17.20 -15.71 -0.14
N MET A 437 16.41 -14.94 -0.86
CA MET A 437 16.82 -13.88 -1.76
C MET A 437 16.47 -12.53 -1.15
N ILE A 438 17.30 -11.53 -1.42
CA ILE A 438 17.06 -10.15 -1.02
C ILE A 438 15.94 -9.57 -1.89
N GLU A 439 15.00 -8.86 -1.27
CA GLU A 439 13.91 -8.20 -1.98
C GLU A 439 14.31 -6.82 -2.53
N SER A 440 13.57 -6.35 -3.54
CA SER A 440 13.95 -5.20 -4.38
C SER A 440 14.06 -3.86 -3.65
N LEU A 441 13.36 -3.63 -2.54
CA LEU A 441 13.45 -2.39 -1.75
C LEU A 441 14.63 -2.40 -0.78
N SER A 442 15.30 -3.54 -0.61
CA SER A 442 16.41 -3.70 0.32
C SER A 442 17.77 -3.75 -0.38
N ASP A 443 17.85 -4.24 -1.63
CA ASP A 443 19.06 -4.20 -2.46
C ASP A 443 19.23 -2.89 -3.27
N SER A 444 18.26 -1.98 -3.18
CA SER A 444 18.20 -0.70 -3.92
C SER A 444 18.45 0.54 -3.04
N THR A 445 19.07 0.36 -1.87
CA THR A 445 19.22 1.45 -0.88
C THR A 445 20.52 2.26 -1.01
N ILE A 446 21.60 1.66 -1.52
CA ILE A 446 22.91 2.33 -1.66
C ILE A 446 23.58 2.10 -3.02
N TYR A 447 22.84 1.62 -4.02
CA TYR A 447 23.34 1.32 -5.37
C TYR A 447 23.95 2.53 -6.08
N MET A 448 23.62 3.74 -5.63
CA MET A 448 24.23 4.99 -6.11
C MET A 448 25.75 4.98 -5.91
N SER A 449 26.24 4.36 -4.84
CA SER A 449 27.69 4.19 -4.61
C SER A 449 28.32 3.28 -5.67
N TYR A 450 27.61 2.26 -6.14
CA TYR A 450 28.07 1.37 -7.19
C TYR A 450 28.19 2.06 -8.56
N TYR A 451 27.33 3.04 -8.88
CA TYR A 451 27.48 3.85 -10.11
C TYR A 451 28.87 4.49 -10.22
N THR A 452 29.50 4.85 -9.10
CA THR A 452 30.81 5.53 -9.09
C THR A 452 31.93 4.67 -9.65
N VAL A 453 31.82 3.33 -9.53
CA VAL A 453 32.85 2.35 -9.92
C VAL A 453 32.43 1.44 -11.07
N ALA A 454 31.14 1.37 -11.42
CA ALA A 454 30.62 0.46 -12.45
C ALA A 454 31.38 0.54 -13.79
N TYR A 455 31.79 1.73 -14.23
CA TYR A 455 32.54 1.88 -15.49
C TYR A 455 33.94 1.24 -15.47
N LEU A 456 34.54 1.10 -14.29
CA LEU A 456 35.84 0.44 -14.10
C LEU A 456 35.69 -1.08 -13.98
N LEU A 457 34.56 -1.53 -13.43
CA LEU A 457 34.27 -2.94 -13.16
C LEU A 457 33.69 -3.68 -14.36
N GLN A 458 32.68 -3.11 -15.03
CA GLN A 458 31.93 -3.77 -16.11
C GLN A 458 31.91 -2.99 -17.43
N GLY A 459 32.52 -1.79 -17.49
CA GLY A 459 32.81 -1.10 -18.76
C GLY A 459 31.60 -0.76 -19.65
N GLY A 460 30.38 -0.73 -19.11
CA GLY A 460 29.14 -0.48 -19.86
C GLY A 460 28.44 -1.73 -20.40
N VAL A 461 28.98 -2.92 -20.14
CA VAL A 461 28.30 -4.19 -20.38
C VAL A 461 27.31 -4.41 -19.23
N VAL A 462 26.01 -4.28 -19.53
CA VAL A 462 24.96 -4.12 -18.52
C VAL A 462 24.86 -5.35 -17.58
N ASN A 463 25.04 -6.55 -18.11
CA ASN A 463 25.06 -7.79 -17.33
C ASN A 463 26.43 -8.13 -16.73
N GLY A 464 27.45 -7.29 -16.89
CA GLY A 464 28.78 -7.57 -16.33
C GLY A 464 29.47 -8.82 -16.89
N SER A 465 29.02 -9.36 -18.02
CA SER A 465 29.62 -10.56 -18.62
C SER A 465 31.06 -10.35 -19.12
N THR A 466 31.47 -9.10 -19.32
CA THR A 466 32.83 -8.74 -19.73
C THR A 466 33.49 -7.87 -18.64
N PRO A 467 34.73 -8.18 -18.23
CA PRO A 467 35.48 -7.31 -17.32
C PRO A 467 35.71 -5.92 -17.91
N GLY A 468 35.58 -4.92 -17.06
CA GLY A 468 35.93 -3.54 -17.34
C GLY A 468 37.45 -3.30 -17.26
N PRO A 469 37.88 -2.03 -17.36
CA PRO A 469 39.29 -1.63 -17.39
C PRO A 469 40.15 -2.13 -16.23
N LEU A 470 39.57 -2.45 -15.06
CA LEU A 470 40.32 -3.00 -13.92
C LEU A 470 40.70 -4.48 -14.09
N GLY A 471 40.15 -5.19 -15.07
CA GLY A 471 40.52 -6.58 -15.38
C GLY A 471 40.17 -7.63 -14.31
N ASN A 472 39.60 -7.23 -13.17
CA ASN A 472 39.19 -8.15 -12.11
C ASN A 472 38.01 -9.00 -12.59
N THR A 473 38.21 -10.31 -12.69
CA THR A 473 37.09 -11.25 -12.76
C THR A 473 36.42 -11.29 -11.39
N SER A 474 35.09 -11.34 -11.35
CA SER A 474 34.25 -11.23 -10.15
C SER A 474 34.45 -12.30 -9.06
N ARG A 475 35.49 -13.14 -9.16
CA ARG A 475 35.92 -14.09 -8.14
C ARG A 475 37.09 -13.52 -7.35
N ALA A 476 36.81 -12.61 -6.44
CA ALA A 476 37.72 -12.37 -5.33
C ALA A 476 37.44 -13.43 -4.26
N ASP A 477 38.40 -14.32 -4.03
CA ASP A 477 38.42 -15.16 -2.83
C ASP A 477 38.35 -14.28 -1.58
N ASP A 478 37.50 -14.67 -0.62
CA ASP A 478 37.23 -14.02 0.68
C ASP A 478 38.44 -14.00 1.65
N SER A 479 39.69 -14.01 1.15
CA SER A 479 40.89 -14.27 1.97
C SER A 479 42.02 -13.23 1.88
N GLY A 480 41.76 -12.00 1.44
CA GLY A 480 42.82 -11.00 1.27
C GLY A 480 42.52 -9.60 1.82
N HIS A 481 42.93 -9.32 3.05
CA HIS A 481 43.11 -7.94 3.52
C HIS A 481 44.35 -7.32 2.86
N THR A 482 44.19 -6.67 1.70
CA THR A 482 45.22 -5.76 1.17
C THR A 482 45.07 -4.40 1.82
N LYS A 483 46.00 -4.09 2.76
CA LYS A 483 46.18 -2.74 3.30
C LYS A 483 46.62 -1.80 2.17
N CYS A 484 45.77 -0.86 1.80
CA CYS A 484 46.16 0.26 0.95
C CYS A 484 46.91 1.29 1.82
N GLY A 485 48.13 1.62 1.42
CA GLY A 485 49.01 2.57 2.11
C GLY A 485 48.70 4.03 1.79
N ASP A 486 48.79 4.85 2.83
CA ASP A 486 49.08 6.28 2.91
C ASP A 486 48.12 7.39 2.43
N THR A 487 47.55 8.05 3.46
CA THR A 487 47.60 9.50 3.76
C THR A 487 46.62 10.50 3.16
N HIS A 488 45.49 10.12 2.58
CA HIS A 488 44.28 10.97 2.60
C HIS A 488 43.11 10.10 3.05
N GLN A 489 42.37 10.49 4.10
CA GLN A 489 41.09 9.82 4.40
C GLN A 489 40.19 10.03 3.18
N PRO A 490 39.88 8.98 2.40
CA PRO A 490 39.00 9.13 1.25
C PRO A 490 37.61 9.46 1.79
N CYS A 491 37.12 10.66 1.51
CA CYS A 491 35.75 11.04 1.79
C CYS A 491 34.87 10.51 0.65
N LEU A 492 34.08 9.46 0.92
CA LEU A 492 33.04 9.00 0.01
C LEU A 492 31.85 9.96 0.13
N VAL A 493 31.76 10.92 -0.79
CA VAL A 493 30.59 11.80 -0.91
C VAL A 493 29.56 11.11 -1.81
N LEU A 494 28.49 10.61 -1.20
CA LEU A 494 27.34 10.06 -1.93
C LEU A 494 26.38 11.21 -2.26
N LEU A 495 26.29 11.56 -3.54
CA LEU A 495 25.29 12.48 -4.05
C LEU A 495 24.09 11.67 -4.53
N ASP A 496 23.02 11.70 -3.75
CA ASP A 496 21.70 11.27 -4.20
C ASP A 496 21.08 12.41 -5.01
N CYS A 497 21.23 12.31 -6.33
CA CYS A 497 20.52 13.17 -7.27
C CYS A 497 19.35 12.39 -7.84
N GLY A 498 18.39 11.97 -7.00
CA GLY A 498 17.01 11.80 -7.47
C GLY A 498 16.63 12.99 -8.37
N ILE A 499 15.70 12.78 -9.32
CA ILE A 499 15.34 13.81 -10.32
C ILE A 499 14.71 15.02 -9.61
N ALA A 500 15.56 15.91 -9.11
CA ALA A 500 15.22 17.16 -8.46
C ALA A 500 15.93 18.24 -9.26
N THR A 501 15.16 18.96 -10.06
CA THR A 501 15.63 20.17 -10.72
C THR A 501 15.13 21.40 -9.97
N SER A 502 15.97 22.43 -9.91
CA SER A 502 15.55 23.77 -9.52
C SER A 502 15.57 24.66 -10.75
N LEU A 503 14.41 25.22 -11.12
CA LEU A 503 14.34 26.21 -12.20
C LEU A 503 15.07 27.48 -11.76
N THR A 504 15.97 27.97 -12.61
CA THR A 504 16.56 29.31 -12.45
C THR A 504 15.51 30.38 -12.78
N HIS A 505 15.77 31.63 -12.41
CA HIS A 505 14.91 32.75 -12.82
C HIS A 505 14.80 32.85 -14.35
N PHE A 506 15.85 32.51 -15.08
CA PHE A 506 15.84 32.45 -16.54
C PHE A 506 14.90 31.35 -17.04
N ASP A 507 14.97 30.14 -16.46
CA ASP A 507 14.09 29.03 -16.84
C ASP A 507 12.61 29.39 -16.60
N LEU A 508 12.30 30.06 -15.48
CA LEU A 508 10.95 30.55 -15.20
C LEU A 508 10.44 31.54 -16.25
N LEU A 509 11.28 32.48 -16.68
CA LEU A 509 10.92 33.45 -17.72
C LEU A 509 10.69 32.77 -19.07
N GLN A 510 11.56 31.84 -19.44
CA GLN A 510 11.43 31.08 -20.67
C GLN A 510 10.21 30.16 -20.67
N MET A 511 9.93 29.46 -19.57
CA MET A 511 8.70 28.68 -19.40
C MET A 511 7.47 29.55 -19.56
N ARG A 512 7.48 30.73 -18.93
CA ARG A 512 6.37 31.68 -19.04
C ARG A 512 6.19 32.15 -20.48
N ALA A 513 7.26 32.49 -21.19
CA ALA A 513 7.21 32.87 -22.59
C ALA A 513 6.64 31.74 -23.45
N LEU A 514 7.12 30.51 -23.23
CA LEU A 514 6.68 29.31 -23.94
C LEU A 514 5.19 29.04 -23.76
N PHE A 515 4.70 28.99 -22.52
CA PHE A 515 3.27 28.77 -22.26
C PHE A 515 2.41 29.95 -22.70
N THR A 516 2.92 31.18 -22.66
CA THR A 516 2.22 32.35 -23.21
C THR A 516 2.05 32.22 -24.72
N ALA A 517 3.09 31.77 -25.44
CA ALA A 517 3.03 31.53 -26.89
C ALA A 517 2.03 30.41 -27.23
N ILE A 518 2.00 29.32 -26.44
CA ILE A 518 1.01 28.24 -26.58
C ILE A 518 -0.42 28.78 -26.42
N VAL A 519 -0.72 29.53 -25.34
CA VAL A 519 -2.06 30.08 -25.08
C VAL A 519 -2.49 31.08 -26.16
N LYS A 520 -1.54 31.81 -26.76
CA LYS A 520 -1.81 32.74 -27.87
C LYS A 520 -1.94 32.04 -29.23
N GLY A 521 -1.61 30.75 -29.31
CA GLY A 521 -1.62 30.00 -30.57
C GLY A 521 -0.45 30.29 -31.50
N ASP A 522 0.62 30.88 -30.97
CA ASP A 522 1.81 31.23 -31.74
C ASP A 522 2.80 30.07 -31.75
N GLY A 523 2.51 29.03 -32.52
CA GLY A 523 3.36 27.83 -32.56
C GLY A 523 4.71 28.03 -33.25
N VAL A 524 4.89 29.12 -34.00
CA VAL A 524 6.22 29.51 -34.52
C VAL A 524 7.08 30.06 -33.39
N GLN A 525 6.52 30.92 -32.54
CA GLN A 525 7.22 31.39 -31.34
C GLN A 525 7.53 30.25 -30.36
N VAL A 526 6.65 29.26 -30.23
CA VAL A 526 6.93 28.05 -29.43
C VAL A 526 8.13 27.30 -30.00
N ALA A 527 8.20 27.11 -31.32
CA ALA A 527 9.34 26.47 -31.98
C ALA A 527 10.65 27.24 -31.71
N ASP A 528 10.63 28.57 -31.85
CA ASP A 528 11.82 29.40 -31.65
C ASP A 528 12.31 29.40 -30.20
N LEU A 529 11.39 29.42 -29.22
CA LEU A 529 11.73 29.34 -27.80
C LEU A 529 12.33 27.99 -27.42
N MET A 530 11.81 26.88 -27.97
CA MET A 530 12.36 25.55 -27.72
C MET A 530 13.66 25.29 -28.48
N LEU A 531 13.83 25.90 -29.65
CA LEU A 531 15.06 25.82 -30.44
C LEU A 531 16.18 26.64 -29.76
N GLY A 532 15.89 27.86 -29.33
CA GLY A 532 16.92 28.76 -28.80
C GLY A 532 18.07 28.96 -29.81
N SER A 533 19.32 28.86 -29.36
CA SER A 533 20.51 29.01 -30.21
C SER A 533 21.03 27.69 -30.81
N GLN A 534 20.28 26.59 -30.69
CA GLN A 534 20.76 25.28 -31.09
C GLN A 534 20.65 25.07 -32.62
N PRO A 535 21.58 24.30 -33.22
CA PRO A 535 21.51 23.99 -34.65
C PRO A 535 20.36 23.02 -34.93
N CYS A 536 19.46 23.38 -35.84
CA CYS A 536 18.45 22.48 -36.39
C CYS A 536 18.59 22.42 -37.92
N PRO A 537 18.79 21.24 -38.53
CA PRO A 537 18.95 21.13 -39.99
C PRO A 537 17.68 21.44 -40.79
N THR A 538 16.52 21.48 -40.12
CA THR A 538 15.18 21.53 -40.74
C THR A 538 14.31 22.61 -40.07
N VAL A 539 14.89 23.77 -39.75
CA VAL A 539 14.23 24.86 -38.99
C VAL A 539 12.83 25.21 -39.51
N GLU A 540 12.68 25.38 -40.83
CA GLU A 540 11.41 25.79 -41.44
C GLU A 540 10.34 24.70 -41.39
N GLU A 541 10.74 23.42 -41.49
CA GLU A 541 9.81 22.29 -41.33
C GLU A 541 9.46 22.08 -39.85
N TYR A 542 10.44 22.26 -38.96
CA TYR A 542 10.25 22.20 -37.51
C TYR A 542 9.25 23.27 -37.04
N ARG A 543 9.43 24.53 -37.45
CA ARG A 543 8.48 25.64 -37.17
C ARG A 543 7.08 25.33 -37.64
N ARG A 544 6.93 24.75 -38.84
CA ARG A 544 5.64 24.37 -39.40
C ARG A 544 4.98 23.25 -38.59
N ASN A 545 5.71 22.19 -38.26
CA ASN A 545 5.18 21.06 -37.49
C ASN A 545 4.79 21.49 -36.06
N MET A 546 5.55 22.41 -35.45
CA MET A 546 5.20 23.03 -34.16
C MET A 546 3.98 23.94 -34.25
N ALA A 547 3.85 24.74 -35.32
CA ALA A 547 2.67 25.56 -35.58
C ALA A 547 1.39 24.72 -35.74
N GLU A 548 1.46 23.61 -36.48
CA GLU A 548 0.36 22.66 -36.61
C GLU A 548 0.00 21.99 -35.28
N LEU A 549 1.01 21.60 -34.49
CA LEU A 549 0.82 20.99 -33.17
C LEU A 549 0.10 21.94 -32.21
N VAL A 550 0.54 23.19 -32.12
CA VAL A 550 -0.06 24.21 -31.23
C VAL A 550 -1.47 24.57 -31.68
N SER A 551 -1.69 24.74 -32.99
CA SER A 551 -3.02 25.01 -33.55
C SER A 551 -4.02 23.89 -33.24
N ARG A 552 -3.60 22.62 -33.40
CA ARG A 552 -4.40 21.44 -33.07
C ARG A 552 -4.69 21.33 -31.57
N GLY A 553 -3.68 21.59 -30.74
CA GLY A 553 -3.82 21.62 -29.28
C GLY A 553 -4.87 22.64 -28.81
N LEU A 554 -4.88 23.83 -29.42
CA LEU A 554 -5.89 24.88 -29.13
C LEU A 554 -7.26 24.59 -29.71
N GLN A 555 -7.37 23.99 -30.90
CA GLN A 555 -8.66 23.58 -31.45
C GLN A 555 -9.34 22.54 -30.57
N GLY A 556 -8.56 21.63 -29.96
CA GLY A 556 -9.05 20.67 -28.99
C GLY A 556 -9.56 21.29 -27.68
N LEU A 557 -9.09 22.50 -27.32
CA LEU A 557 -9.55 23.24 -26.12
C LEU A 557 -10.95 23.85 -26.27
N THR A 558 -11.41 24.11 -27.49
CA THR A 558 -12.76 24.65 -27.74
C THR A 558 -13.87 23.59 -27.66
N ARG A 559 -13.50 22.30 -27.71
CA ARG A 559 -14.38 21.18 -27.43
C ARG A 559 -14.13 20.72 -26.00
N ILE A 560 -14.94 21.24 -25.09
CA ILE A 560 -15.02 20.86 -23.67
C ILE A 560 -15.14 19.32 -23.59
N GLN A 561 -14.03 18.62 -23.30
CA GLN A 561 -13.89 17.41 -22.46
C GLN A 561 -12.72 16.46 -22.78
N ASN A 562 -11.96 16.55 -23.88
CA ASN A 562 -11.16 15.37 -24.30
C ASN A 562 -9.68 15.54 -24.72
N VAL A 563 -9.03 16.70 -24.58
CA VAL A 563 -7.58 16.76 -24.87
C VAL A 563 -6.80 16.27 -23.66
N LYS A 564 -6.18 15.09 -23.73
CA LYS A 564 -5.17 14.65 -22.74
C LYS A 564 -3.87 15.43 -22.98
N VAL A 565 -3.40 16.17 -22.00
CA VAL A 565 -2.16 16.96 -22.11
C VAL A 565 -0.97 16.04 -22.39
N SER A 566 -1.02 14.80 -21.90
CA SER A 566 -0.05 13.75 -22.20
C SER A 566 0.14 13.47 -23.68
N ASN A 567 -0.94 13.45 -24.48
CA ASN A 567 -0.86 13.15 -25.91
C ASN A 567 -0.22 14.30 -26.69
N LEU A 568 -0.54 15.54 -26.29
CA LEU A 568 0.08 16.74 -26.87
C LEU A 568 1.58 16.77 -26.59
N PHE A 569 2.01 16.37 -25.39
CA PHE A 569 3.43 16.27 -25.06
C PHE A 569 4.12 15.09 -25.76
N SER A 570 3.45 13.96 -25.97
CA SER A 570 3.97 12.88 -26.81
C SER A 570 4.22 13.35 -28.25
N GLU A 571 3.23 14.00 -28.88
CA GLU A 571 3.39 14.57 -30.23
C GLU A 571 4.47 15.67 -30.26
N LEU A 572 4.61 16.46 -29.20
CA LEU A 572 5.70 17.43 -29.05
C LEU A 572 7.07 16.73 -29.06
N PHE A 573 7.23 15.67 -28.27
CA PHE A 573 8.47 14.90 -28.26
C PHE A 573 8.75 14.26 -29.61
N ASP A 574 7.74 13.77 -30.33
CA ASP A 574 7.90 13.23 -31.69
C ASP A 574 8.44 14.28 -32.66
N VAL A 575 7.91 15.51 -32.61
CA VAL A 575 8.41 16.63 -33.43
C VAL A 575 9.86 16.97 -33.04
N LEU A 576 10.18 17.06 -31.75
CA LEU A 576 11.55 17.33 -31.29
C LEU A 576 12.53 16.22 -31.73
N MET A 577 12.14 14.95 -31.60
CA MET A 577 12.94 13.80 -32.01
C MET A 577 13.15 13.77 -33.53
N LYS A 578 12.08 13.97 -34.32
CA LYS A 578 12.13 14.02 -35.79
C LYS A 578 13.13 15.08 -36.28
N HIS A 579 13.12 16.25 -35.65
CA HIS A 579 13.96 17.39 -36.05
C HIS A 579 15.29 17.47 -35.29
N LYS A 580 15.60 16.48 -34.43
CA LYS A 580 16.82 16.39 -33.61
C LYS A 580 17.06 17.63 -32.73
N VAL A 581 15.97 18.23 -32.25
CA VAL A 581 15.99 19.39 -31.35
C VAL A 581 16.12 18.85 -29.92
N ARG A 582 17.17 19.27 -29.21
CA ARG A 582 17.41 18.89 -27.82
C ARG A 582 16.56 19.76 -26.91
N ILE A 583 15.95 19.12 -25.91
CA ILE A 583 15.24 19.79 -24.83
C ILE A 583 16.17 19.99 -23.63
N GLU A 584 16.00 21.12 -22.94
CA GLU A 584 16.72 21.39 -21.71
C GLU A 584 16.16 20.50 -20.58
N PRO A 585 17.01 19.81 -19.78
CA PRO A 585 16.56 18.83 -18.78
C PRO A 585 15.56 19.34 -17.74
N ASN A 586 15.62 20.62 -17.37
CA ASN A 586 14.69 21.23 -16.42
C ASN A 586 13.32 21.38 -17.06
N TYR A 587 13.22 21.72 -18.35
CA TYR A 587 11.93 21.71 -19.06
C TYR A 587 11.35 20.31 -19.14
N THR A 588 12.15 19.29 -19.44
CA THR A 588 11.67 17.90 -19.47
C THR A 588 11.09 17.48 -18.12
N SER A 589 11.76 17.85 -17.03
CA SER A 589 11.31 17.54 -15.67
C SER A 589 9.97 18.21 -15.35
N VAL A 590 9.77 19.46 -15.77
CA VAL A 590 8.51 20.18 -15.56
C VAL A 590 7.39 19.64 -16.46
N VAL A 591 7.69 19.33 -17.73
CA VAL A 591 6.73 18.68 -18.64
C VAL A 591 6.25 17.35 -18.08
N MET A 592 7.18 16.52 -17.59
CA MET A 592 6.86 15.26 -16.90
C MET A 592 6.00 15.50 -15.66
N ALA A 593 6.33 16.50 -14.83
CA ALA A 593 5.51 16.85 -13.66
C ALA A 593 4.09 17.27 -14.06
N ILE A 594 3.93 18.06 -15.13
CA ILE A 594 2.62 18.46 -15.66
C ILE A 594 1.84 17.24 -16.17
N MET A 595 2.49 16.30 -16.86
CA MET A 595 1.85 15.06 -17.32
C MET A 595 1.36 14.20 -16.15
N VAL A 596 2.16 14.08 -15.09
CA VAL A 596 1.79 13.36 -13.87
C VAL A 596 0.61 14.06 -13.17
N ILE A 597 0.64 15.39 -13.07
CA ILE A 597 -0.44 16.18 -12.47
C ILE A 597 -1.73 16.10 -13.31
N ASP A 598 -1.66 16.15 -14.64
CA ASP A 598 -2.83 15.97 -15.52
C ASP A 598 -3.42 14.56 -15.37
N GLY A 599 -2.56 13.54 -15.35
CA GLY A 599 -2.98 12.14 -15.18
C GLY A 599 -3.63 11.89 -13.82
N LEU A 600 -2.95 12.26 -12.73
CA LEU A 600 -3.45 12.14 -11.36
C LEU A 600 -4.69 13.02 -11.15
N GLY A 601 -4.63 14.28 -11.57
CA GLY A 601 -5.72 15.24 -11.44
C GLY A 601 -7.00 14.76 -12.11
N ARG A 602 -6.93 14.22 -13.33
CA ARG A 602 -8.11 13.67 -14.02
C ARG A 602 -8.62 12.35 -13.45
N SER A 603 -7.77 11.59 -12.78
CA SER A 603 -8.23 10.41 -12.05
C SER A 603 -9.11 10.77 -10.86
N LEU A 604 -8.92 11.97 -10.29
CA LEU A 604 -9.67 12.52 -9.16
C LEU A 604 -10.85 13.40 -9.61
N ASP A 605 -10.66 14.21 -10.65
CA ASP A 605 -11.67 15.06 -11.28
C ASP A 605 -11.58 14.95 -12.82
N PRO A 606 -12.41 14.10 -13.44
CA PRO A 606 -12.42 13.92 -14.90
C PRO A 606 -12.70 15.20 -15.70
N SER A 607 -13.21 16.26 -15.06
CA SER A 607 -13.50 17.55 -15.70
C SER A 607 -12.35 18.57 -15.63
N LEU A 608 -11.26 18.25 -14.92
CA LEU A 608 -10.11 19.13 -14.76
C LEU A 608 -9.44 19.48 -16.09
N ASN A 609 -9.35 20.79 -16.37
CA ASN A 609 -8.60 21.34 -17.50
C ASN A 609 -7.49 22.29 -17.00
N LEU A 610 -6.25 21.79 -16.94
CA LEU A 610 -5.10 22.54 -16.42
C LEU A 610 -4.80 23.81 -17.24
N LEU A 611 -5.02 23.80 -18.56
CA LEU A 611 -4.76 24.97 -19.40
C LEU A 611 -5.78 26.08 -19.14
N GLU A 612 -7.05 25.73 -18.92
CA GLU A 612 -8.09 26.70 -18.52
C GLU A 612 -7.76 27.33 -17.16
N ALA A 613 -7.35 26.53 -16.19
CA ALA A 613 -6.98 26.99 -14.85
C ALA A 613 -5.77 27.95 -14.85
N VAL A 614 -4.78 27.72 -15.72
CA VAL A 614 -3.52 28.48 -15.76
C VAL A 614 -3.60 29.72 -16.69
N THR A 615 -4.54 29.74 -17.63
CA THR A 615 -4.72 30.83 -18.61
C THR A 615 -4.82 32.23 -17.97
N PRO A 616 -5.63 32.46 -16.91
CA PRO A 616 -5.69 33.76 -16.23
C PRO A 616 -4.35 34.18 -15.65
N CYS A 617 -3.57 33.26 -15.07
CA CYS A 617 -2.27 33.55 -14.47
C CYS A 617 -1.23 33.98 -15.51
N LEU A 618 -1.23 33.33 -16.68
CA LEU A 618 -0.31 33.64 -17.78
C LEU A 618 -0.65 34.98 -18.45
N LEU A 619 -1.94 35.25 -18.68
CA LEU A 619 -2.39 36.44 -19.40
C LEU A 619 -2.50 37.69 -18.52
N HIS A 620 -2.82 37.57 -17.22
CA HIS A 620 -3.06 38.71 -16.33
C HIS A 620 -1.76 39.42 -15.89
N ARG A 621 -0.61 38.72 -15.82
CA ARG A 621 0.70 39.31 -15.48
C ARG A 621 1.53 39.78 -16.68
N ALA A 622 1.09 39.50 -17.92
CA ALA A 622 1.83 39.89 -19.13
C ALA A 622 1.81 41.42 -19.38
N ARG A 623 0.99 42.17 -18.64
CA ARG A 623 0.92 43.65 -18.75
C ARG A 623 2.00 44.42 -17.99
N THR A 624 2.79 43.80 -17.11
CA THR A 624 3.62 44.57 -16.15
C THR A 624 5.13 44.39 -16.27
N GLN A 625 5.68 43.57 -17.17
CA GLN A 625 7.15 43.34 -17.22
C GLN A 625 7.72 43.08 -18.63
N LEU A 626 7.29 43.82 -19.64
CA LEU A 626 7.97 43.82 -20.96
C LEU A 626 8.48 45.20 -21.40
N THR A 627 8.19 46.27 -20.65
CA THR A 627 8.60 47.64 -20.99
C THR A 627 9.97 48.05 -20.44
N ASP A 628 10.51 47.35 -19.43
CA ASP A 628 11.70 47.83 -18.71
C ASP A 628 13.04 47.26 -19.21
N TYR A 629 13.08 46.53 -20.33
CA TYR A 629 14.35 46.01 -20.87
C TYR A 629 14.63 46.32 -22.35
N ILE A 630 13.72 47.04 -23.03
CA ILE A 630 13.99 47.55 -24.40
C ILE A 630 14.51 49.01 -24.35
N VAL A 631 14.45 49.67 -23.18
CA VAL A 631 14.98 51.03 -22.99
C VAL A 631 15.99 51.01 -21.85
N GLY A 632 17.18 50.51 -22.16
CA GLY A 632 18.31 50.42 -21.23
C GLY A 632 19.55 49.98 -21.98
N SER A 633 19.92 50.79 -22.99
CA SER A 633 21.07 50.63 -23.88
C SER A 633 22.40 50.64 -23.13
#